data_AF-A0A521V9S4-F1
#
_entry.id   AF-A0A521V9S4-F1
#
_cell.length_a   1.000
_cell.length_b   1.000
_cell.length_c   1.000
_cell.angle_alpha   90.00
_cell.angle_beta   90.00
_cell.angle_gamma   90.00
#
_symmetry.space_group_name_H-M   'P 1'
#
loop_
_entity.id
_entity.type
_entity.pdbx_description
1 polymer ?
#
loop_
_entity_poly.entity_id
_entity_poly.type
_entity_poly.pdbx_seq_one_letter_code
_entity_poly.pdbx_strand_id
1 'polypeptide(L)'
;MRIGLIIAFFALVALLAIGLTRNPREVPSPLIGKPAPAFELPRLGQPTRFSPAEMRGKVWLLNVWASWCVSCRDEHPVLVEFSKTRR
;
A
#
# COMPACT_ATOMS: atom_id res chain seq x y z
N MET A 1 30.54 -29.42 -21.51
CA MET A 1 29.26 -29.68 -20.80
C MET A 1 29.35 -29.46 -19.28
N ARG A 2 30.33 -30.02 -18.56
CA ARG A 2 30.46 -29.85 -17.09
C ARG A 2 30.70 -28.41 -16.60
N ILE A 3 31.56 -27.64 -17.27
CA ILE A 3 31.90 -26.26 -16.86
C ILE A 3 30.70 -25.31 -16.99
N GLY A 4 29.87 -25.47 -18.03
CA GLY A 4 28.68 -24.64 -18.24
C GLY A 4 27.63 -24.82 -17.13
N LEU A 5 27.47 -26.05 -16.63
CA LEU A 5 26.57 -26.35 -15.50
C LEU A 5 27.04 -25.65 -14.20
N ILE A 6 28.35 -25.63 -13.97
CA ILE A 6 28.94 -24.98 -12.79
C ILE A 6 28.73 -23.47 -12.84
N ILE A 7 28.96 -22.84 -14.00
CA ILE A 7 28.73 -21.40 -14.18
C ILE A 7 27.26 -21.06 -13.96
N ALA A 8 26.34 -21.84 -14.55
CA ALA A 8 24.90 -21.64 -14.36
C ALA A 8 24.48 -21.79 -12.89
N PHE A 9 25.04 -22.77 -12.18
CA PHE A 9 24.78 -22.97 -10.76
C PHE A 9 25.23 -21.77 -9.92
N PHE A 10 26.47 -21.29 -10.10
CA PHE A 10 26.95 -20.14 -9.34
C PHE A 10 26.23 -18.84 -9.70
N ALA A 11 25.84 -18.66 -10.96
CA ALA A 11 25.02 -17.52 -11.38
C ALA A 11 23.64 -17.55 -10.69
N LEU A 12 23.01 -18.72 -10.60
CA LEU A 12 21.75 -18.89 -9.89
C LEU A 12 21.90 -18.63 -8.38
N VAL A 13 22.96 -19.16 -7.76
CA VAL A 13 23.26 -18.92 -6.34
C VAL A 13 23.46 -17.43 -6.07
N ALA A 14 24.21 -16.72 -6.91
CA ALA A 14 24.42 -15.28 -6.76
C ALA A 14 23.10 -14.50 -6.90
N LEU A 15 22.27 -14.85 -7.88
CA LEU A 15 20.96 -14.21 -8.08
C LEU A 15 20.03 -14.41 -6.87
N LEU A 16 19.97 -15.63 -6.32
CA LEU A 16 19.16 -15.93 -5.13
C LEU A 16 19.72 -15.24 -3.88
N ALA A 17 21.04 -15.17 -3.71
CA ALA A 17 21.68 -14.46 -2.61
C ALA A 17 21.35 -12.96 -2.63
N ILE A 18 21.28 -12.34 -3.81
CA ILE A 18 20.83 -10.94 -3.96
C ILE A 18 19.36 -10.79 -3.56
N GLY A 19 18.50 -11.77 -3.84
CA GLY A 19 17.10 -11.76 -3.40
C GLY A 19 16.96 -11.75 -1.87
N LEU A 20 17.81 -12.49 -1.17
CA LEU A 20 17.79 -12.59 0.30
C LEU A 20 18.24 -11.32 1.02
N THR A 21 18.95 -10.40 0.36
CA THR A 21 19.35 -9.11 0.95
C THR A 21 18.28 -8.03 0.84
N ARG A 22 17.16 -8.28 0.13
CA ARG A 22 16.05 -7.33 -0.02
C ARG A 22 15.14 -7.37 1.20
N ASN A 23 14.69 -6.19 1.65
CA ASN A 23 13.73 -6.08 2.74
C ASN A 23 12.32 -6.43 2.25
N PRO A 24 11.72 -7.56 2.69
CA PRO A 24 10.40 -7.97 2.23
C PRO A 24 9.26 -7.09 2.78
N ARG A 25 9.54 -6.19 3.73
CA ARG A 25 8.56 -5.29 4.34
C ARG A 25 8.50 -3.92 3.65
N GLU A 26 9.43 -3.62 2.75
CA GLU A 26 9.43 -2.37 2.00
C GLU A 26 8.48 -2.48 0.81
N VAL A 27 7.43 -1.65 0.84
CA VAL A 27 6.50 -1.47 -0.29
C VAL A 27 6.63 -0.03 -0.77
N PRO A 28 7.52 0.26 -1.73
CA PRO A 28 7.73 1.62 -2.21
C PRO A 28 6.48 2.12 -2.94
N SER A 29 5.94 3.25 -2.50
CA SER A 29 4.77 3.86 -3.13
C SER A 29 5.18 4.74 -4.31
N PRO A 30 4.66 4.49 -5.53
CA PRO A 30 4.94 5.32 -6.70
C PRO A 30 4.15 6.65 -6.71
N LEU A 31 3.36 6.91 -5.66
CA LEU A 31 2.43 8.04 -5.56
C LEU A 31 2.88 9.14 -4.60
N ILE A 32 4.02 8.98 -3.94
CA ILE A 32 4.57 10.03 -3.06
C ILE A 32 4.88 11.29 -3.86
N GLY A 33 4.45 12.45 -3.36
CA GLY A 33 4.62 13.76 -4.01
C GLY A 33 3.71 14.01 -5.20
N LYS A 34 2.85 13.06 -5.57
CA LYS A 34 1.87 13.23 -6.66
C LYS A 34 0.53 13.72 -6.10
N PRO A 35 -0.26 14.47 -6.89
CA PRO A 35 -1.60 14.85 -6.48
C PRO A 35 -2.49 13.60 -6.30
N ALA A 36 -3.42 13.67 -5.35
CA ALA A 36 -4.44 12.64 -5.21
C ALA A 36 -5.26 12.52 -6.52
N PRO A 37 -5.55 11.30 -7.01
CA PRO A 37 -6.34 11.11 -8.22
C PRO A 37 -7.72 11.77 -8.11
N ALA A 38 -8.19 12.39 -9.20
CA ALA A 38 -9.54 12.92 -9.25
C ALA A 38 -10.57 11.79 -9.34
N PHE A 39 -11.58 11.82 -8.46
CA PHE A 39 -12.73 10.93 -8.52
C PHE A 39 -13.95 11.61 -7.92
N GLU A 40 -15.13 11.12 -8.29
CA GLU A 40 -16.44 11.52 -7.77
C GLU A 40 -17.24 10.25 -7.50
N LEU A 41 -17.43 9.90 -6.22
CA LEU A 41 -18.05 8.64 -5.81
C LEU A 41 -19.30 8.90 -4.96
N PRO A 42 -20.33 8.02 -5.03
CA PRO A 42 -21.49 8.14 -4.14
C PRO A 42 -21.07 7.93 -2.68
N ARG A 43 -21.64 8.73 -1.78
CA ARG A 43 -21.47 8.50 -0.34
C ARG A 43 -22.41 7.38 0.11
N LEU A 44 -21.90 6.45 0.91
CA LEU A 44 -22.69 5.33 1.41
C LEU A 44 -23.85 5.85 2.29
N GLY A 45 -25.08 5.44 1.95
CA GLY A 45 -26.29 5.81 2.69
C GLY A 45 -26.74 7.26 2.53
N GLN A 46 -26.16 8.02 1.59
CA GLN A 46 -26.48 9.43 1.37
C GLN A 46 -26.68 9.73 -0.12
N PRO A 47 -27.55 10.70 -0.49
CA PRO A 47 -27.75 11.09 -1.89
C PRO A 47 -26.59 11.92 -2.46
N THR A 48 -25.68 12.41 -1.60
CA THR A 48 -24.55 13.24 -1.98
C THR A 48 -23.37 12.42 -2.50
N ARG A 49 -22.51 13.07 -3.29
CA ARG A 49 -21.24 12.51 -3.75
C ARG A 49 -20.06 12.99 -2.89
N PHE A 50 -18.90 12.37 -3.08
CA PHE A 50 -17.64 12.74 -2.45
C PHE A 50 -16.54 12.83 -3.50
N SER A 51 -15.70 13.87 -3.41
CA SER A 51 -14.43 13.95 -4.12
C SER A 51 -13.27 14.46 -3.27
N PRO A 52 -12.01 14.15 -3.65
CA PRO A 52 -10.83 14.66 -2.96
C PRO A 52 -10.72 16.19 -2.95
N ALA A 53 -11.47 16.88 -3.82
CA ALA A 53 -11.53 18.34 -3.84
C ALA A 53 -12.05 18.92 -2.51
N GLU A 54 -12.94 18.20 -1.82
CA GLU A 54 -13.50 18.59 -0.51
C GLU A 54 -12.47 18.51 0.64
N MET A 55 -11.36 17.80 0.43
CA MET A 55 -10.32 17.57 1.43
C MET A 55 -9.09 18.47 1.25
N ARG A 56 -9.10 19.39 0.27
CA ARG A 56 -7.99 20.32 0.06
C ARG A 56 -7.75 21.19 1.31
N GLY A 57 -6.48 21.44 1.61
CA GLY A 57 -6.06 22.22 2.77
C GLY A 57 -6.13 21.47 4.11
N LYS A 58 -6.57 20.21 4.12
CA LYS A 58 -6.59 19.35 5.30
C LYS A 58 -5.54 18.26 5.15
N VAL A 59 -4.95 17.84 6.27
CA VAL A 59 -4.23 16.56 6.34
C VAL A 59 -5.28 15.48 6.55
N TRP A 60 -5.28 14.45 5.70
CA TRP A 60 -6.28 13.39 5.76
C TRP A 60 -5.70 12.06 5.31
N LEU A 61 -6.31 10.98 5.79
CA LEU A 61 -5.98 9.60 5.45
C LEU A 61 -7.15 9.00 4.65
N LEU A 62 -6.87 8.48 3.45
CA LEU A 62 -7.81 7.68 2.67
C LEU A 62 -7.56 6.20 2.95
N ASN A 63 -8.47 5.54 3.66
CA ASN A 63 -8.41 4.10 3.90
C ASN A 63 -9.33 3.37 2.90
N VAL A 64 -8.77 2.38 2.19
CA VAL A 64 -9.50 1.51 1.26
C VAL A 64 -9.73 0.17 1.96
N TRP A 65 -10.99 -0.22 2.12
CA TRP A 65 -11.35 -1.40 2.91
C TRP A 65 -12.59 -2.09 2.35
N ALA A 66 -12.88 -3.28 2.88
CA ALA A 66 -14.12 -4.00 2.62
C ALA A 66 -14.49 -4.88 3.82
N SER A 67 -15.79 -5.20 3.98
CA SER A 67 -16.29 -6.00 5.12
C SER A 67 -15.74 -7.43 5.16
N TRP A 68 -15.36 -7.98 4.01
CA TRP A 68 -14.78 -9.32 3.87
C TRP A 68 -13.24 -9.32 3.96
N CYS A 69 -12.61 -8.16 4.08
CA CYS A 69 -11.15 -8.05 4.19
C CYS A 69 -10.72 -8.32 5.63
N VAL A 70 -10.15 -9.51 5.89
CA VAL A 70 -9.69 -9.92 7.23
C VAL A 70 -8.64 -8.96 7.77
N SER A 71 -7.61 -8.63 7.00
CA SER A 71 -6.55 -7.70 7.43
C SER A 71 -7.09 -6.30 7.75
N CYS A 72 -8.11 -5.84 7.02
CA CYS A 72 -8.75 -4.55 7.27
C CYS A 72 -9.51 -4.55 8.60
N ARG A 73 -10.13 -5.68 8.96
CA ARG A 73 -10.80 -5.84 10.26
C ARG A 73 -9.80 -5.79 11.41
N ASP A 74 -8.62 -6.39 11.24
CA ASP A 74 -7.55 -6.35 12.24
C ASP A 74 -6.93 -4.92 12.34
N GLU A 75 -6.87 -4.19 11.23
CA GLU A 75 -6.38 -2.79 11.18
C GLU A 75 -7.39 -1.78 11.79
N HIS A 76 -8.69 -2.04 11.66
CA HIS A 76 -9.75 -1.08 11.97
C HIS A 76 -9.68 -0.48 13.39
N PRO A 77 -9.47 -1.25 14.48
CA PRO A 77 -9.38 -0.70 15.83
C PRO A 77 -8.23 0.31 15.99
N VAL A 78 -7.11 0.07 15.30
CA VAL A 78 -5.94 0.96 15.34
C VAL A 78 -6.24 2.28 14.65
N LEU A 79 -6.91 2.25 13.50
CA LEU A 79 -7.31 3.47 12.77
C LEU A 79 -8.35 4.28 13.54
N VAL A 80 -9.32 3.61 14.18
CA VAL A 80 -10.32 4.26 15.02
C VAL A 80 -9.65 4.94 16.21
N GLU A 81 -8.69 4.30 16.86
CA GLU A 81 -7.95 4.92 17.95
C GLU A 81 -7.08 6.10 17.48
N PHE A 82 -6.40 5.95 16.34
CA PHE A 82 -5.64 7.03 15.72
C PHE A 82 -6.51 8.25 15.43
N SER A 83 -7.74 8.07 14.93
CA SER A 83 -8.66 9.16 14.61
C SER A 83 -9.08 10.03 15.81
N LYS A 84 -8.96 9.51 17.04
CA LYS A 84 -9.24 10.26 18.27
C LYS A 84 -8.05 11.13 18.70
N THR A 85 -6.85 10.81 18.20
CA THR A 85 -5.65 11.58 18.48
C THR A 85 -5.70 12.85 17.63
N ARG A 86 -5.94 14.00 18.26
CA ARG A 86 -5.93 15.31 17.60
C ARG A 86 -4.49 15.74 17.25
N ARG A 87 -3.94 15.15 16.19
CA ARG A 87 -2.75 15.67 15.51
C ARG A 87 -3.12 16.43 14.24
#